data_AF-A0A4Z0MVF3-F1
#
_entry.id   AF-A0A4Z0MVF3-F1
#
_cell.length_a   1.000
_cell.length_b   1.000
_cell.length_c   1.000
_cell.angle_alpha   90.00
_cell.angle_beta   90.00
_cell.angle_gamma   90.00
#
_symmetry.space_group_name_H-M   'P 1'
#
loop_
_entity.id
_entity.type
_entity.pdbx_description
1 polymer ?
#
loop_
_entity_poly.entity_id
_entity_poly.type
_entity_poly.pdbx_seq_one_letter_code
_entity_poly.pdbx_strand_id
1 'polypeptide(L)'
;LGIANRFQVVQGRPRINVKLTEKDGEVPDFNFSGFDVTPADWERFVNDSLSWLGQFDMVCVSGSLPAGVSPEAFTDWMTRLRSQCPCIIFDSSREALVAGLKAAPWLVKPNRRELEIWAGRKLPEMKDVIDAAHALREQGIAQEVISVGAEGALWVNASGEWIAKPPAVDVVSTLVAGDSMGGGLLYG
;
A
#
# COMPACT_ATOMS: atom_id res chain seq x y z
N LEU A 1 -23.72 -7.81 3.55
CA LEU A 1 -22.76 -6.76 3.95
C LEU A 1 -23.00 -5.40 3.30
N GLY A 2 -23.82 -5.26 2.24
CA GLY A 2 -24.22 -3.94 1.73
C GLY A 2 -23.07 -3.10 1.14
N ILE A 3 -21.93 -3.72 0.84
CA ILE A 3 -20.75 -3.07 0.27
C ILE A 3 -20.98 -2.87 -1.23
N ALA A 4 -21.03 -1.62 -1.66
CA ALA A 4 -21.08 -1.27 -3.08
C ALA A 4 -19.75 -1.60 -3.76
N ASN A 5 -19.80 -2.12 -4.98
CA ASN A 5 -18.60 -2.38 -5.78
C ASN A 5 -18.77 -1.87 -7.21
N ARG A 6 -17.65 -1.49 -7.82
CA ARG A 6 -17.53 -1.03 -9.22
C ARG A 6 -16.32 -1.71 -9.88
N PHE A 7 -16.24 -3.03 -9.79
CA PHE A 7 -15.13 -3.79 -10.36
C PHE A 7 -15.10 -3.69 -11.89
N GLN A 8 -13.90 -3.60 -12.45
CA GLN A 8 -13.68 -3.76 -13.88
C GLN A 8 -13.59 -5.24 -14.22
N VAL A 9 -14.39 -5.69 -15.16
CA VAL A 9 -14.35 -7.06 -15.67
C VAL A 9 -13.32 -7.13 -16.79
N VAL A 10 -12.39 -8.06 -16.68
CA VAL A 10 -11.33 -8.32 -17.66
C VAL A 10 -11.35 -9.80 -18.06
N GLN A 11 -10.73 -10.13 -19.20
CA GLN A 11 -10.61 -11.53 -19.63
C GLN A 11 -9.67 -12.31 -18.69
N GLY A 12 -9.98 -13.59 -18.48
CA GLY A 12 -9.21 -14.48 -17.61
C GLY A 12 -9.95 -14.85 -16.32
N ARG A 13 -9.20 -15.28 -15.31
CA ARG A 13 -9.74 -15.68 -14.01
C ARG A 13 -9.01 -14.95 -12.88
N PRO A 14 -9.71 -14.55 -11.80
CA PRO A 14 -9.04 -14.09 -10.60
C PRO A 14 -8.02 -15.12 -10.12
N ARG A 15 -6.88 -14.65 -9.60
CA ARG A 15 -5.87 -15.54 -9.03
C ARG A 15 -6.46 -16.35 -7.87
N ILE A 16 -5.95 -17.55 -7.69
CA ILE A 16 -6.16 -18.35 -6.49
C ILE A 16 -4.87 -18.22 -5.67
N ASN A 17 -4.98 -17.83 -4.41
CA ASN A 17 -3.85 -17.84 -3.48
C ASN A 17 -4.07 -19.00 -2.50
N VAL A 18 -3.05 -19.84 -2.32
CA VAL A 18 -3.10 -20.99 -1.42
C VAL A 18 -2.17 -20.73 -0.26
N LYS A 19 -2.73 -20.71 0.96
CA LYS A 19 -1.98 -20.64 2.21
C LYS A 19 -2.08 -21.98 2.89
N LEU A 20 -0.95 -22.63 3.11
CA LEU A 20 -0.88 -23.87 3.89
C LEU A 20 -0.52 -23.51 5.31
N THR A 21 -1.30 -23.94 6.29
CA THR A 21 -0.98 -23.72 7.72
C THR A 21 -0.47 -25.04 8.28
N GLU A 22 0.83 -25.10 8.56
CA GLU A 22 1.43 -26.26 9.21
C GLU A 22 1.29 -26.19 10.73
N LYS A 23 1.33 -27.33 11.41
CA LYS A 23 1.19 -27.41 12.88
C LYS A 23 2.32 -26.66 13.62
N ASP A 24 3.42 -26.43 12.93
CA ASP A 24 4.65 -25.86 13.47
C ASP A 24 4.67 -24.33 13.33
N GLY A 25 3.59 -23.73 12.80
CA GLY A 25 3.39 -22.29 12.68
C GLY A 25 3.92 -21.67 11.38
N GLU A 26 4.65 -22.43 10.56
CA GLU A 26 5.00 -21.98 9.21
C GLU A 26 3.74 -21.92 8.33
N VAL A 27 3.62 -20.83 7.57
CA VAL A 27 2.53 -20.63 6.61
C VAL A 27 3.09 -20.42 5.21
N PRO A 28 3.46 -21.49 4.48
CA PRO A 28 3.84 -21.38 3.08
C PRO A 28 2.75 -20.70 2.25
N ASP A 29 3.14 -19.68 1.49
CA ASP A 29 2.24 -18.84 0.69
C ASP A 29 2.50 -19.04 -0.80
N PHE A 30 1.53 -19.66 -1.49
CA PHE A 30 1.57 -19.88 -2.93
C PHE A 30 0.65 -18.87 -3.62
N ASN A 31 1.27 -17.85 -4.22
CA ASN A 31 0.57 -16.83 -4.98
C ASN A 31 0.66 -17.16 -6.47
N PHE A 32 -0.45 -17.54 -7.09
CA PHE A 32 -0.51 -17.84 -8.51
C PHE A 32 -0.73 -16.56 -9.33
N SER A 33 -0.23 -16.56 -10.56
CA SER A 33 -0.56 -15.51 -11.53
C SER A 33 -2.05 -15.55 -11.83
N GLY A 34 -2.64 -14.36 -11.95
CA GLY A 34 -4.04 -14.19 -12.30
C GLY A 34 -4.21 -13.94 -13.79
N PHE A 35 -5.02 -12.94 -14.10
CA PHE A 35 -5.20 -12.38 -15.43
C PHE A 35 -4.09 -11.38 -15.77
N ASP A 36 -3.90 -11.15 -17.07
CA ASP A 36 -3.12 -10.04 -17.60
C ASP A 36 -4.06 -8.89 -17.97
N VAL A 37 -3.71 -7.67 -17.55
CA VAL A 37 -4.45 -6.45 -17.89
C VAL A 37 -3.97 -5.94 -19.24
N THR A 38 -4.88 -5.85 -20.20
CA THR A 38 -4.56 -5.26 -21.51
C THR A 38 -4.50 -3.72 -21.40
N PRO A 39 -3.79 -3.03 -22.32
CA PRO A 39 -3.79 -1.56 -22.35
C PRO A 39 -5.20 -0.96 -22.43
N ALA A 40 -6.11 -1.58 -23.19
CA ALA A 40 -7.50 -1.14 -23.31
C ALA A 40 -8.29 -1.35 -22.00
N ASP A 41 -8.02 -2.44 -21.27
CA ASP A 41 -8.62 -2.67 -19.95
C ASP A 41 -8.13 -1.66 -18.91
N TRP A 42 -6.83 -1.34 -18.94
CA TRP A 42 -6.26 -0.31 -18.07
C TRP A 42 -6.83 1.07 -18.37
N GLU A 43 -6.90 1.46 -19.64
CA GLU A 43 -7.47 2.76 -20.05
C GLU A 43 -8.94 2.89 -19.62
N ARG A 44 -9.73 1.84 -19.78
CA ARG A 44 -11.11 1.79 -19.28
C ARG A 44 -11.15 1.97 -17.75
N PHE A 45 -10.32 1.24 -17.00
CA PHE A 45 -10.22 1.40 -15.55
C PHE A 45 -9.87 2.83 -15.16
N VAL A 46 -8.87 3.44 -15.82
CA VAL A 46 -8.44 4.82 -15.55
C VAL A 46 -9.58 5.80 -15.77
N ASN A 47 -10.26 5.74 -16.92
CA ASN A 47 -11.35 6.65 -17.25
C ASN A 47 -12.54 6.48 -16.31
N ASP A 48 -12.96 5.23 -16.07
CA ASP A 48 -14.10 4.95 -15.22
C ASP A 48 -13.80 5.32 -13.77
N SER A 49 -12.66 4.91 -13.20
CA SER A 49 -12.31 5.20 -11.80
C SER A 49 -12.25 6.70 -11.53
N LEU A 50 -11.59 7.47 -12.40
CA LEU A 50 -11.47 8.92 -12.27
C LEU A 50 -12.79 9.68 -12.50
N SER A 51 -13.84 9.03 -13.02
CA SER A 51 -15.14 9.67 -13.20
C SER A 51 -15.95 9.79 -11.90
N TRP A 52 -15.67 8.95 -10.90
CA TRP A 52 -16.43 8.91 -9.64
C TRP A 52 -15.56 8.96 -8.39
N LEU A 53 -14.25 8.63 -8.44
CA LEU A 53 -13.39 8.66 -7.25
C LEU A 53 -13.25 10.07 -6.63
N GLY A 54 -13.36 11.13 -7.43
CA GLY A 54 -13.34 12.51 -6.92
C GLY A 54 -14.53 12.88 -6.02
N GLN A 55 -15.55 12.03 -5.91
CA GLN A 55 -16.70 12.27 -5.02
C GLN A 55 -16.45 11.82 -3.57
N PHE A 56 -15.33 11.12 -3.29
CA PHE A 56 -14.99 10.69 -1.94
C PHE A 56 -13.93 11.59 -1.33
N ASP A 57 -14.06 11.82 -0.02
CA ASP A 57 -13.09 12.59 0.75
C ASP A 57 -11.75 11.87 0.88
N MET A 58 -11.75 10.54 0.76
CA MET A 58 -10.58 9.68 0.96
C MET A 58 -10.61 8.45 0.06
N VAL A 59 -9.46 8.08 -0.49
CA VAL A 59 -9.30 6.89 -1.33
C VAL A 59 -8.12 6.05 -0.83
N CYS A 60 -8.35 4.77 -0.62
CA CYS A 60 -7.29 3.80 -0.33
C CYS A 60 -6.87 3.10 -1.62
N VAL A 61 -5.57 3.14 -1.91
CA VAL A 61 -4.95 2.37 -3.00
C VAL A 61 -4.00 1.37 -2.38
N SER A 62 -4.32 0.08 -2.52
CA SER A 62 -3.52 -0.98 -1.91
C SER A 62 -3.24 -2.17 -2.82
N GLY A 63 -2.16 -2.88 -2.49
CA GLY A 63 -1.75 -4.11 -3.17
C GLY A 63 -0.69 -3.91 -4.27
N SER A 64 -0.26 -5.01 -4.86
CA SER A 64 0.74 -5.05 -5.94
C SER A 64 0.14 -4.71 -7.30
N LEU A 65 0.96 -4.21 -8.22
CA LEU A 65 0.55 -4.02 -9.61
C LEU A 65 0.11 -5.33 -10.28
N PRO A 66 -1.01 -5.33 -11.02
CA PRO A 66 -1.37 -6.47 -11.85
C PRO A 66 -0.42 -6.57 -13.06
N ALA A 67 -0.26 -7.80 -13.58
CA ALA A 67 0.50 -8.02 -14.80
C ALA A 67 -0.12 -7.25 -15.96
N GLY A 68 0.73 -6.67 -16.83
CA GLY A 68 0.30 -5.85 -17.97
C GLY A 68 0.15 -4.34 -17.68
N VAL A 69 0.21 -3.90 -16.42
CA VAL A 69 0.24 -2.47 -16.06
C VAL A 69 1.67 -2.03 -15.79
N SER A 70 2.15 -1.03 -16.52
CA SER A 70 3.50 -0.49 -16.30
C SER A 70 3.54 0.45 -15.08
N PRO A 71 4.68 0.55 -14.37
CA PRO A 71 4.87 1.51 -13.29
C PRO A 71 4.57 2.96 -13.69
N GLU A 72 4.87 3.34 -14.93
CA GLU A 72 4.61 4.68 -15.48
C GLU A 72 3.11 4.93 -15.63
N ALA A 73 2.38 3.96 -16.19
CA ALA A 73 0.93 4.05 -16.37
C ALA A 73 0.21 4.12 -15.01
N PHE A 74 0.71 3.40 -14.01
CA PHE A 74 0.22 3.49 -12.63
C PHE A 74 0.52 4.85 -11.98
N THR A 75 1.74 5.38 -12.19
CA THR A 75 2.13 6.70 -11.69
C THR A 75 1.21 7.79 -12.28
N ASP A 76 0.96 7.77 -13.59
CA ASP A 76 0.05 8.72 -14.25
C ASP A 76 -1.35 8.68 -13.64
N TRP A 77 -1.91 7.48 -13.47
CA TRP A 77 -3.22 7.32 -12.83
C TRP A 77 -3.24 7.84 -11.39
N MET A 78 -2.24 7.50 -10.58
CA MET A 78 -2.13 7.99 -9.20
C MET A 78 -2.03 9.52 -9.13
N THR A 79 -1.26 10.15 -10.03
CA THR A 79 -1.14 11.61 -10.11
C THR A 79 -2.48 12.25 -10.50
N ARG A 80 -3.19 11.68 -11.47
CA ARG A 80 -4.52 12.15 -11.87
C ARG A 80 -5.52 12.00 -10.72
N LEU A 81 -5.51 10.86 -10.01
CA LEU A 81 -6.34 10.63 -8.84
C LEU A 81 -6.05 11.65 -7.74
N ARG A 82 -4.77 11.94 -7.46
CA ARG A 82 -4.33 12.91 -6.45
C ARG A 82 -4.85 14.32 -6.68
N SER A 83 -5.06 14.70 -7.95
CA SER A 83 -5.63 16.00 -8.31
C SER A 83 -7.14 16.09 -8.06
N GLN A 84 -7.84 14.96 -7.97
CA GLN A 84 -9.28 14.88 -7.70
C GLN A 84 -9.59 14.57 -6.23
N CYS A 85 -8.78 13.74 -5.58
CA CYS A 85 -8.94 13.36 -4.19
C CYS A 85 -7.62 13.62 -3.45
N PRO A 86 -7.55 14.67 -2.60
CA PRO A 86 -6.30 14.99 -1.93
C PRO A 86 -5.85 13.97 -0.88
N CYS A 87 -6.79 13.23 -0.28
CA CYS A 87 -6.52 12.28 0.78
C CYS A 87 -6.41 10.85 0.22
N ILE A 88 -5.25 10.54 -0.35
CA ILE A 88 -4.92 9.18 -0.78
C ILE A 88 -4.13 8.48 0.32
N ILE A 89 -4.65 7.35 0.79
CA ILE A 89 -3.90 6.40 1.62
C ILE A 89 -3.32 5.33 0.71
N PHE A 90 -2.01 5.11 0.79
CA PHE A 90 -1.29 4.24 -0.11
C PHE A 90 -0.53 3.13 0.64
N ASP A 91 -0.88 1.88 0.35
CA ASP A 91 -0.25 0.69 0.94
C ASP A 91 0.11 -0.33 -0.15
N SER A 92 1.35 -0.29 -0.61
CA SER A 92 1.81 -1.12 -1.70
C SER A 92 3.23 -1.63 -1.47
N SER A 93 3.70 -2.48 -2.37
CA SER A 93 4.99 -3.16 -2.26
C SER A 93 5.74 -3.11 -3.59
N ARG A 94 7.07 -3.28 -3.53
CA ARG A 94 7.96 -3.41 -4.70
C ARG A 94 7.83 -2.23 -5.67
N GLU A 95 7.81 -2.50 -6.98
CA GLU A 95 7.72 -1.50 -8.04
C GLU A 95 6.48 -0.61 -7.93
N ALA A 96 5.37 -1.17 -7.44
CA ALA A 96 4.13 -0.44 -7.23
C ALA A 96 4.29 0.65 -6.17
N LEU A 97 4.99 0.34 -5.06
CA LEU A 97 5.33 1.32 -4.04
C LEU A 97 6.15 2.47 -4.66
N VAL A 98 7.27 2.15 -5.32
CA VAL A 98 8.15 3.16 -5.92
C VAL A 98 7.41 4.04 -6.95
N ALA A 99 6.53 3.44 -7.75
CA ALA A 99 5.70 4.15 -8.71
C ALA A 99 4.68 5.07 -8.04
N GLY A 100 3.91 4.56 -7.07
CA GLY A 100 2.86 5.32 -6.40
C GLY A 100 3.39 6.46 -5.53
N LEU A 101 4.58 6.32 -4.94
CA LEU A 101 5.21 7.39 -4.15
C LEU A 101 5.48 8.66 -4.98
N LYS A 102 5.75 8.52 -6.29
CA LYS A 102 5.97 9.66 -7.20
C LYS A 102 4.73 10.56 -7.33
N ALA A 103 3.54 10.06 -6.98
CA ALA A 103 2.31 10.82 -7.00
C ALA A 103 2.04 11.59 -5.68
N ALA A 104 2.95 11.52 -4.70
CA ALA A 104 2.80 12.16 -3.39
C ALA A 104 1.42 11.91 -2.73
N PRO A 105 1.07 10.63 -2.45
CA PRO A 105 -0.13 10.31 -1.68
C PRO A 105 -0.07 10.99 -0.32
N TRP A 106 -1.23 11.22 0.28
CA TRP A 106 -1.31 11.91 1.57
C TRP A 106 -0.72 11.07 2.70
N LEU A 107 -1.02 9.77 2.72
CA LEU A 107 -0.47 8.82 3.69
C LEU A 107 0.16 7.63 2.97
N VAL A 108 1.31 7.18 3.46
CA VAL A 108 1.98 5.95 3.02
C VAL A 108 2.20 5.01 4.18
N LYS A 109 2.02 3.70 3.95
CA LYS A 109 2.23 2.68 4.99
C LYS A 109 3.23 1.57 4.61
N PRO A 110 4.49 1.87 4.25
CA PRO A 110 5.46 0.82 3.95
C PRO A 110 5.88 0.08 5.24
N ASN A 111 6.38 -1.14 5.09
CA ASN A 111 7.18 -1.77 6.15
C ASN A 111 8.68 -1.43 6.01
N ARG A 112 9.50 -1.74 7.03
CA ARG A 112 10.96 -1.48 6.99
C ARG A 112 11.63 -2.02 5.72
N ARG A 113 11.27 -3.23 5.27
CA ARG A 113 11.88 -3.86 4.09
C ARG A 113 11.50 -3.14 2.79
N GLU A 114 10.26 -2.70 2.67
CA GLU A 114 9.80 -1.87 1.56
C GLU A 114 10.51 -0.52 1.53
N LEU A 115 10.69 0.10 2.70
CA LEU A 115 11.42 1.35 2.84
C LEU A 115 12.90 1.19 2.47
N GLU A 116 13.55 0.07 2.85
CA GLU A 116 14.91 -0.27 2.41
C GLU A 116 15.03 -0.37 0.88
N ILE A 117 14.05 -1.03 0.23
CA ILE A 117 14.02 -1.19 -1.22
C ILE A 117 13.92 0.18 -1.89
N TRP A 118 13.01 1.03 -1.40
CA TRP A 118 12.86 2.39 -1.92
C TRP A 118 14.11 3.24 -1.68
N ALA A 119 14.71 3.18 -0.49
CA ALA A 119 15.89 3.95 -0.12
C ALA A 119 17.18 3.46 -0.81
N GLY A 120 17.16 2.26 -1.41
CA GLY A 120 18.33 1.64 -2.04
C GLY A 120 19.44 1.28 -1.05
N ARG A 121 19.16 1.25 0.26
CA ARG A 121 20.11 0.95 1.33
C ARG A 121 19.44 0.20 2.49
N LYS A 122 20.26 -0.45 3.31
CA LYS A 122 19.80 -1.06 4.57
C LYS A 122 19.48 0.00 5.62
N LEU A 123 18.46 -0.30 6.45
CA LEU A 123 17.99 0.55 7.54
C LEU A 123 18.02 -0.25 8.86
N PRO A 124 19.22 -0.57 9.37
CA PRO A 124 19.38 -1.46 10.53
C PRO A 124 18.87 -0.84 11.83
N GLU A 125 18.96 0.47 11.99
CA GLU A 125 18.58 1.16 13.22
C GLU A 125 17.27 1.95 13.05
N MET A 126 16.55 2.21 14.15
CA MET A 126 15.35 3.04 14.11
C MET A 126 15.64 4.45 13.56
N LYS A 127 16.83 4.99 13.84
CA LYS A 127 17.27 6.27 13.29
C LYS A 127 17.31 6.25 11.76
N ASP A 128 17.80 5.17 11.16
CA ASP A 128 17.81 5.04 9.70
C ASP A 128 16.40 5.05 9.10
N VAL A 129 15.45 4.41 9.80
CA VAL A 129 14.04 4.38 9.39
C VAL A 129 13.43 5.78 9.46
N ILE A 130 13.70 6.53 10.53
CA ILE A 130 13.26 7.91 10.70
C ILE A 130 13.85 8.80 9.60
N ASP A 131 15.16 8.70 9.33
CA ASP A 131 15.83 9.48 8.28
C ASP A 131 15.22 9.18 6.90
N ALA A 132 14.91 7.90 6.62
CA ALA A 132 14.22 7.51 5.39
C ALA A 132 12.77 8.01 5.32
N ALA A 133 12.06 8.07 6.44
CA ALA A 133 10.71 8.66 6.53
C ALA A 133 10.73 10.16 6.21
N HIS A 134 11.72 10.90 6.74
CA HIS A 134 11.90 12.31 6.40
C HIS A 134 12.20 12.52 4.92
N ALA A 135 13.00 11.64 4.31
CA ALA A 135 13.25 11.70 2.87
C ALA A 135 11.99 11.45 2.03
N LEU A 136 11.04 10.63 2.50
CA LEU A 136 9.72 10.50 1.86
C LEU A 136 8.90 11.79 1.99
N ARG A 137 8.93 12.43 3.16
CA ARG A 137 8.24 13.70 3.40
C ARG A 137 8.74 14.83 2.50
N GLU A 138 10.04 14.85 2.21
CA GLU A 138 10.63 15.79 1.23
C GLU A 138 10.07 15.60 -0.19
N GLN A 139 9.49 14.45 -0.51
CA GLN A 139 8.77 14.19 -1.78
C GLN A 139 7.31 14.66 -1.75
N GLY A 140 6.86 15.32 -0.69
CA GLY A 140 5.52 15.88 -0.56
C GLY A 140 4.49 14.95 0.09
N ILE A 141 4.93 13.84 0.68
CA ILE A 141 4.09 12.95 1.49
C ILE A 141 3.86 13.62 2.85
N ALA A 142 2.62 13.58 3.34
CA ALA A 142 2.25 14.31 4.55
C ALA A 142 2.25 13.42 5.81
N GLN A 143 2.02 12.12 5.65
CA GLN A 143 1.92 11.14 6.72
C GLN A 143 2.67 9.87 6.34
N GLU A 144 3.68 9.50 7.12
CA GLU A 144 4.43 8.26 6.93
C GLU A 144 4.18 7.33 8.12
N VAL A 145 3.52 6.19 7.88
CA VAL A 145 3.27 5.16 8.91
C VAL A 145 4.08 3.90 8.58
N ILE A 146 5.24 3.74 9.20
CA ILE A 146 6.16 2.66 8.90
C ILE A 146 5.99 1.53 9.92
N SER A 147 5.53 0.37 9.47
CA SER A 147 5.49 -0.81 10.33
C SER A 147 6.89 -1.41 10.48
N VAL A 148 7.31 -1.62 11.73
CA VAL A 148 8.64 -2.13 12.11
C VAL A 148 8.55 -3.46 12.89
N GLY A 149 7.52 -4.26 12.58
CA GLY A 149 7.33 -5.59 13.18
C GLY A 149 7.10 -5.51 14.69
N ALA A 150 7.90 -6.28 15.46
CA ALA A 150 7.81 -6.32 16.92
C ALA A 150 8.14 -4.98 17.60
N GLU A 151 8.86 -4.09 16.92
CA GLU A 151 9.15 -2.74 17.43
C GLU A 151 7.92 -1.80 17.37
N GLY A 152 6.86 -2.21 16.66
CA GLY A 152 5.59 -1.50 16.55
C GLY A 152 5.40 -0.78 15.21
N ALA A 153 4.86 0.45 15.27
CA ALA A 153 4.65 1.31 14.12
C ALA A 153 5.20 2.71 14.40
N LEU A 154 6.07 3.20 13.52
CA LEU A 154 6.57 4.57 13.51
C LEU A 154 5.60 5.43 12.71
N TRP A 155 5.16 6.54 13.27
CA TRP A 155 4.40 7.56 12.55
C TRP A 155 5.20 8.86 12.52
N VAL A 156 5.49 9.34 11.32
CA VAL A 156 6.15 10.63 11.08
C VAL A 156 5.20 11.55 10.33
N ASN A 157 5.20 12.83 10.72
CA ASN A 157 4.57 13.91 9.97
C ASN A 157 5.19 15.27 10.35
N ALA A 158 4.60 16.36 9.87
CA ALA A 158 5.09 17.73 10.15
C ALA A 158 5.10 18.12 11.65
N SER A 159 4.35 17.43 12.50
CA SER A 159 4.25 17.72 13.93
C SER A 159 5.27 16.93 14.77
N GLY A 160 5.90 15.90 14.20
CA GLY A 160 6.91 15.10 14.91
C GLY A 160 6.91 13.63 14.51
N GLU A 161 7.44 12.83 15.43
CA GLU A 161 7.67 11.39 15.28
C GLU A 161 7.14 10.66 16.52
N TRP A 162 6.35 9.62 16.30
CA TRP A 162 5.79 8.78 17.38
C TRP A 162 6.02 7.31 17.09
N ILE A 163 6.28 6.53 18.14
CA ILE A 163 6.33 5.08 18.04
C ILE A 163 5.16 4.48 18.84
N ALA A 164 4.24 3.86 18.13
CA ALA A 164 3.17 3.08 18.72
C ALA A 164 3.68 1.66 18.98
N LYS A 165 3.83 1.30 20.27
CA LYS A 165 4.25 -0.04 20.69
C LYS A 165 3.03 -0.90 21.03
N PRO A 166 2.76 -1.98 20.29
CA PRO A 166 1.66 -2.88 20.65
C PRO A 166 1.99 -3.63 21.95
N PRO A 167 0.97 -4.04 22.73
CA PRO A 167 1.20 -4.93 23.87
C PRO A 167 1.80 -6.26 23.39
N ALA A 168 2.58 -6.92 24.24
CA ALA A 168 3.06 -8.27 23.96
C ALA A 168 1.87 -9.23 23.92
N VAL A 169 1.69 -9.89 22.78
CA VAL A 169 0.62 -10.87 22.55
C VAL A 169 1.21 -12.12 21.89
N ASP A 170 0.61 -13.27 22.16
CA ASP A 170 0.92 -14.49 21.42
C ASP A 170 0.41 -14.33 19.99
N VAL A 171 1.33 -14.21 19.03
CA VAL A 171 1.00 -13.96 17.63
C VAL A 171 0.40 -15.22 17.03
N VAL A 172 -0.93 -15.23 16.87
CA VAL A 172 -1.66 -16.33 16.21
C VAL A 172 -1.52 -16.26 14.69
N SER A 173 -1.59 -15.05 14.12
CA SER A 173 -1.36 -14.81 12.69
C SER A 173 -1.05 -13.34 12.43
N THR A 174 -0.14 -13.09 11.49
CA THR A 174 0.13 -11.74 10.95
C THR A 174 -0.59 -11.48 9.62
N LEU A 175 -1.32 -12.48 9.11
CA LEU A 175 -2.13 -12.33 7.91
C LEU A 175 -3.17 -11.23 8.14
N VAL A 176 -3.26 -10.25 7.24
CA VAL A 176 -4.21 -9.12 7.31
C VAL A 176 -3.88 -8.08 8.40
N ALA A 177 -2.80 -8.22 9.18
CA ALA A 177 -2.43 -7.22 10.19
C ALA A 177 -2.13 -5.84 9.56
N GLY A 178 -1.48 -5.83 8.40
CA GLY A 178 -1.21 -4.62 7.62
C GLY A 178 -2.50 -3.96 7.10
N ASP A 179 -3.39 -4.75 6.49
CA ASP A 179 -4.67 -4.26 5.98
C ASP A 179 -5.57 -3.73 7.11
N SER A 180 -5.54 -4.38 8.28
CA SER A 180 -6.30 -3.95 9.46
C SER A 180 -5.80 -2.62 10.00
N MET A 181 -4.47 -2.40 10.02
CA MET A 181 -3.89 -1.10 10.34
C MET A 181 -4.32 -0.04 9.33
N GLY A 182 -4.30 -0.37 8.03
CA GLY A 182 -4.81 0.52 6.98
C GLY A 182 -6.28 0.88 7.19
N GLY A 183 -7.13 -0.10 7.50
CA GLY A 183 -8.53 0.11 7.86
C GLY A 183 -8.72 0.99 9.09
N GLY A 184 -7.90 0.81 10.12
CA GLY A 184 -7.90 1.65 11.32
C GLY A 184 -7.51 3.10 11.02
N LEU A 185 -6.49 3.32 10.19
CA LEU A 185 -6.06 4.65 9.75
C LEU A 185 -7.09 5.35 8.86
N LEU A 186 -7.89 4.59 8.09
CA LEU A 186 -8.99 5.13 7.29
C LEU A 186 -10.19 5.56 8.17
N TYR A 187 -10.39 4.90 9.31
CA TYR A 187 -11.55 5.13 10.18
C TYR A 187 -11.32 6.22 11.23
N GLY A 188 -10.10 6.30 11.79
CA GLY A 188 -9.74 7.23 12.87
C GLY A 188 -9.36 8.62 12.38
#